data_AF-A0A8V5H020-F1
#
_entry.id   AF-A0A8V5H020-F1
#
_cell.length_a   1.000
_cell.length_b   1.000
_cell.length_c   1.000
_cell.angle_alpha   90.00
_cell.angle_beta   90.00
_cell.angle_gamma   90.00
#
_symmetry.space_group_name_H-M   'P 1'
#
loop_
_entity.id
_entity.type
_entity.pdbx_description
1 polymer ?
#
loop_
_entity_poly.entity_id
_entity_poly.type
_entity_poly.pdbx_seq_one_letter_code
_entity_poly.pdbx_strand_id
1 'polypeptide(L)'
;MAENLKGSAGTGASRVTVRFGGRKTGGEGGDGSEPGAGGGGGGGGDGGRWGGEGGASWAQLQDLCRRQQLQCQALGITRRNVRDFEVEYLCDYKRNEEYYLVKWRGYPKASNSWEPRKNLRCQELLKQLHQDLARAPGAPVHPGPRGLPARTTSYLVQKAEQRQSLRQWEQLLNNSRSHRGRIAVENEVDLHGPPQDFVYINEYKVGPGVTLTPVAVGCECRDCLLEPVGGCCPGASHNRFAYNETGQVRIRAGLPIYECNSRCCCGDDCPNRVVQKGIRYNLCIFRTGNGRGWGVRTMERIRKNSFVMEYIGEIITSEEAERRGQVYDRQGATYLFDLDYVEDVYTVDAAHYGNISHFVNHSCDPNLQVYNVFIENLDPRLPRIALFATRPIRAGEELTFDYNITRMDSNFGLAVGGSPHTRGRIECKCGAAACRKYLF
;
A
#
# COMPACT_ATOMS: atom_id res chain seq x y z
N MET A 1 -6.38 18.93 38.67
CA MET A 1 -5.87 20.07 37.90
C MET A 1 -6.05 19.73 36.43
N ALA A 2 -7.01 20.41 35.80
CA ALA A 2 -7.17 20.42 34.35
C ALA A 2 -6.07 21.30 33.74
N GLU A 3 -5.60 20.97 32.54
CA GLU A 3 -5.54 21.86 31.37
C GLU A 3 -4.56 21.36 30.29
N ASN A 4 -4.92 21.66 29.04
CA ASN A 4 -4.07 21.82 27.86
C ASN A 4 -3.56 20.58 27.09
N LEU A 5 -4.44 20.08 26.22
CA LEU A 5 -4.03 19.69 24.86
C LEU A 5 -4.98 20.35 23.83
N LYS A 6 -4.72 21.64 23.56
CA LYS A 6 -5.13 22.31 22.32
C LYS A 6 -3.92 22.44 21.41
N GLY A 7 -4.07 22.00 20.17
CA GLY A 7 -3.37 22.60 19.03
C GLY A 7 -2.25 21.78 18.41
N SER A 8 -2.58 21.03 17.37
CA SER A 8 -1.78 21.04 16.15
C SER A 8 -2.74 21.08 14.97
N ALA A 9 -2.83 22.27 14.37
CA ALA A 9 -3.52 22.50 13.11
C ALA A 9 -2.74 21.81 11.98
N GLY A 10 -3.34 20.80 11.37
CA GLY A 10 -2.84 20.12 10.18
C GLY A 10 -3.86 20.23 9.05
N THR A 11 -3.54 21.06 8.06
CA THR A 11 -4.09 21.13 6.69
C THR A 11 -5.62 21.13 6.55
N GLY A 12 -6.18 22.29 6.21
CA GLY A 12 -7.58 22.43 5.81
C GLY A 12 -7.91 21.59 4.57
N ALA A 13 -8.29 20.34 4.76
CA ALA A 13 -9.02 19.58 3.76
C ALA A 13 -10.35 20.30 3.54
N SER A 14 -10.51 20.89 2.35
CA SER A 14 -11.79 21.46 1.94
C SER A 14 -12.85 20.36 2.07
N ARG A 15 -13.79 20.51 3.02
CA ARG A 15 -14.83 19.50 3.24
C ARG A 15 -15.60 19.32 1.94
N VAL A 16 -15.70 18.07 1.51
CA VAL A 16 -16.38 17.63 0.29
C VAL A 16 -17.89 17.66 0.54
N THR A 17 -18.51 18.84 0.49
CA THR A 17 -19.91 19.01 0.91
C THR A 17 -20.82 19.62 -0.15
N VAL A 18 -22.12 19.45 0.06
CA VAL A 18 -23.19 20.13 -0.67
C VAL A 18 -24.03 20.94 0.30
N ARG A 19 -24.33 22.20 -0.02
CA ARG A 19 -25.15 23.09 0.85
C ARG A 19 -26.58 23.21 0.31
N PHE A 20 -27.58 22.77 1.07
CA PHE A 20 -28.99 22.86 0.68
C PHE A 20 -29.70 24.15 1.12
N GLY A 21 -30.56 24.67 0.22
CA GLY A 21 -31.47 25.80 0.47
C GLY A 21 -32.80 25.43 1.16
N GLY A 22 -33.16 24.15 1.27
CA GLY A 22 -34.45 23.67 1.81
C GLY A 22 -34.41 22.26 2.42
N ARG A 23 -35.52 21.81 3.02
CA ARG A 23 -35.67 20.50 3.70
C ARG A 23 -35.64 19.35 2.68
N LYS A 24 -34.87 18.29 2.94
CA LYS A 24 -34.93 17.03 2.17
C LYS A 24 -36.11 16.22 2.73
N THR A 25 -37.27 16.28 2.09
CA THR A 25 -38.41 15.41 2.43
C THR A 25 -38.19 14.05 1.77
N GLY A 26 -38.17 12.98 2.58
CA GLY A 26 -38.22 11.62 2.06
C GLY A 26 -39.52 11.42 1.28
N GLY A 27 -39.44 10.79 0.12
CA GLY A 27 -40.64 10.37 -0.61
C GLY A 27 -41.24 9.16 0.07
N GLU A 28 -42.41 9.32 0.67
CA GLU A 28 -43.30 8.22 1.06
C GLU A 28 -44.35 8.05 -0.04
N GLY A 29 -44.37 6.87 -0.66
CA GLY A 29 -45.54 6.35 -1.37
C GLY A 29 -46.23 5.38 -0.44
N GLY A 30 -47.49 5.63 -0.12
CA GLY A 30 -48.25 4.91 0.90
C GLY A 30 -48.74 3.53 0.48
N ASP A 31 -49.13 2.73 1.47
CA ASP A 31 -50.51 2.27 1.57
C ASP A 31 -50.83 1.90 3.03
N GLY A 32 -52.09 2.09 3.42
CA GLY A 32 -52.51 2.05 4.82
C GLY A 32 -52.68 0.65 5.40
N SER A 33 -52.66 0.57 6.74
CA SER A 33 -53.47 -0.30 7.60
C SER A 33 -53.05 -0.09 9.06
N GLU A 34 -53.93 0.50 9.88
CA GLU A 34 -53.87 0.40 11.36
C GLU A 34 -54.11 -1.05 11.79
N PRO A 35 -53.60 -1.48 12.97
CA PRO A 35 -54.49 -1.43 14.14
C PRO A 35 -53.80 -1.17 15.49
N GLY A 36 -54.58 -0.63 16.42
CA GLY A 36 -54.70 -1.20 17.77
C GLY A 36 -53.84 -0.60 18.88
N ALA A 37 -54.40 0.37 19.60
CA ALA A 37 -53.93 0.77 20.92
C ALA A 37 -54.30 -0.30 21.97
N GLY A 38 -53.32 -0.72 22.78
CA GLY A 38 -53.49 -1.52 23.98
C GLY A 38 -52.49 -1.06 25.05
N GLY A 39 -53.01 -0.58 26.18
CA GLY A 39 -52.21 -0.01 27.27
C GLY A 39 -51.61 -1.04 28.23
N GLY A 40 -50.78 -0.55 29.15
CA GLY A 40 -50.45 -1.29 30.38
C GLY A 40 -49.09 -0.95 31.01
N GLY A 41 -49.14 -0.34 32.19
CA GLY A 41 -48.35 -0.80 33.35
C GLY A 41 -46.91 -0.31 33.51
N GLY A 42 -46.64 0.36 34.64
CA GLY A 42 -45.31 0.85 35.02
C GLY A 42 -44.43 -0.20 35.72
N GLY A 43 -43.23 0.23 36.12
CA GLY A 43 -42.37 -0.54 37.02
C GLY A 43 -40.88 -0.19 36.93
N GLY A 44 -40.36 0.43 38.01
CA GLY A 44 -39.09 0.13 38.69
C GLY A 44 -37.80 -0.05 37.88
N GLY A 45 -36.80 0.79 38.15
CA GLY A 45 -35.44 0.66 37.62
C GLY A 45 -34.62 -0.43 38.30
N ASP A 46 -33.48 -0.75 37.69
CA ASP A 46 -32.21 -0.91 38.41
C ASP A 46 -31.02 -0.84 37.43
N GLY A 47 -29.86 -0.48 37.95
CA GLY A 47 -28.63 -0.16 37.22
C GLY A 47 -28.08 -1.32 36.37
N GLY A 48 -28.04 -1.09 35.05
CA GLY A 48 -27.32 -1.92 34.08
C GLY A 48 -26.07 -1.21 33.58
N ARG A 49 -24.91 -1.73 33.97
CA ARG A 49 -23.57 -1.41 33.46
C ARG A 49 -23.53 -1.55 31.93
N TRP A 50 -23.41 -0.44 31.19
CA TRP A 50 -23.27 -0.46 29.73
C TRP A 50 -21.83 -0.83 29.33
N GLY A 51 -21.56 -2.13 29.30
CA GLY A 51 -20.48 -2.70 28.47
C GLY A 51 -21.10 -3.16 27.16
N GLY A 52 -20.95 -2.37 26.10
CA GLY A 52 -21.44 -2.70 24.77
C GLY A 52 -20.57 -2.05 23.69
N GLU A 53 -19.77 -2.86 23.02
CA GLU A 53 -19.13 -2.53 21.75
C GLU A 53 -20.23 -2.32 20.69
N GLY A 54 -20.62 -1.05 20.52
CA GLY A 54 -21.67 -0.65 19.58
C GLY A 54 -21.85 0.86 19.48
N GLY A 55 -20.84 1.64 19.89
CA GLY A 55 -20.91 3.10 19.82
C GLY A 55 -20.95 3.59 18.37
N ALA A 56 -21.95 4.40 18.02
CA ALA A 56 -21.99 5.07 16.74
C ALA A 56 -20.72 5.90 16.54
N SER A 57 -20.06 5.75 15.39
CA SER A 57 -18.90 6.56 15.02
C SER A 57 -19.26 8.06 14.99
N TRP A 58 -18.25 8.91 15.20
CA TRP A 58 -18.40 10.37 15.12
C TRP A 58 -19.07 10.86 13.83
N ALA A 59 -18.79 10.19 12.70
CA ALA A 59 -19.41 10.48 11.41
C ALA A 59 -20.90 10.11 11.39
N GLN A 60 -21.28 8.95 11.93
CA GLN A 60 -22.68 8.52 12.04
C GLN A 60 -23.49 9.49 12.91
N LEU A 61 -22.93 9.96 14.02
CA LEU A 61 -23.57 10.96 14.88
C LEU A 61 -23.74 12.31 14.17
N GLN A 62 -22.74 12.73 13.38
CA GLN A 62 -22.84 13.94 12.56
C GLN A 62 -23.97 13.81 11.52
N ASP A 63 -24.08 12.66 10.85
CA ASP A 63 -25.14 12.42 9.86
C ASP A 63 -26.53 12.40 10.48
N LEU A 64 -26.70 11.78 11.65
CA LEU A 64 -27.95 11.81 12.41
C LEU A 64 -28.36 13.24 12.77
N CYS A 65 -27.43 14.06 13.26
CA CYS A 65 -27.69 15.46 13.56
C CYS A 65 -28.15 16.24 12.32
N ARG A 66 -27.51 16.04 11.16
CA ARG A 66 -27.93 16.71 9.92
C ARG A 66 -29.31 16.24 9.45
N ARG A 67 -29.62 14.95 9.54
CA ARG A 67 -30.96 14.40 9.21
C ARG A 67 -32.05 15.02 10.07
N GLN A 68 -31.80 15.10 11.38
CA GLN A 68 -32.75 15.65 12.35
C GLN A 68 -32.69 17.19 12.45
N GLN A 69 -31.86 17.84 11.63
CA GLN A 69 -31.59 19.29 11.68
C GLN A 69 -31.20 19.79 13.07
N LEU A 70 -30.50 18.94 13.84
CA LEU A 70 -30.02 19.23 15.18
C LEU A 70 -28.65 19.92 15.11
N GLN A 71 -28.46 20.91 15.98
CA GLN A 71 -27.16 21.54 16.20
C GLN A 71 -26.45 20.76 17.29
N CYS A 72 -25.16 20.51 17.09
CA CYS A 72 -24.33 19.87 18.10
C CYS A 72 -22.92 20.47 18.02
N GLN A 73 -22.58 21.32 18.99
CA GLN A 73 -21.27 21.96 19.04
C GLN A 73 -20.13 20.95 19.19
N ALA A 74 -20.34 19.89 19.99
CA ALA A 74 -19.36 18.81 20.15
C ALA A 74 -19.03 18.16 18.80
N LEU A 75 -20.05 17.94 17.95
CA LEU A 75 -19.90 17.39 16.59
C LEU A 75 -19.51 18.44 15.54
N GLY A 76 -19.33 19.71 15.90
CA GLY A 76 -19.06 20.81 14.97
C GLY A 76 -20.24 21.15 14.03
N ILE A 77 -21.46 20.73 14.37
CA ILE A 77 -22.68 21.01 13.60
C ILE A 77 -23.37 22.24 14.16
N THR A 78 -23.51 23.25 13.30
CA THR A 78 -24.06 24.57 13.59
C THR A 78 -25.21 24.88 12.63
N ARG A 79 -25.98 25.93 12.90
CA ARG A 79 -27.00 26.42 11.95
C ARG A 79 -26.45 26.68 10.54
N ARG A 80 -25.15 26.99 10.42
CA ARG A 80 -24.52 27.33 9.14
C ARG A 80 -24.21 26.13 8.25
N ASN A 81 -24.00 24.94 8.84
CA ASN A 81 -23.56 23.73 8.14
C ASN A 81 -24.41 22.48 8.43
N VAL A 82 -25.52 22.61 9.17
CA VAL A 82 -26.48 21.52 9.44
C VAL A 82 -27.12 20.96 8.16
N ARG A 83 -27.04 21.72 7.06
CA ARG A 83 -27.49 21.33 5.72
C ARG A 83 -26.34 20.94 4.77
N ASP A 84 -25.13 20.82 5.30
CA ASP A 84 -23.95 20.44 4.53
C ASP A 84 -23.77 18.93 4.59
N PHE A 85 -24.13 18.22 3.52
CA PHE A 85 -23.98 16.76 3.43
C PHE A 85 -22.70 16.40 2.68
N GLU A 86 -22.05 15.31 3.09
CA GLU A 86 -20.79 14.87 2.50
C GLU A 86 -21.03 14.03 1.23
N VAL A 87 -20.32 14.36 0.16
CA VAL A 87 -20.35 13.60 -1.09
C VAL A 87 -19.36 12.45 -0.99
N GLU A 88 -19.83 11.24 -1.28
CA GLU A 88 -19.02 10.04 -1.35
C GLU A 88 -18.31 9.93 -2.71
N TYR A 89 -19.08 10.03 -3.79
CA TYR A 89 -18.61 10.17 -5.16
C TYR A 89 -19.73 10.71 -6.08
N LEU A 90 -19.37 11.06 -7.31
CA LEU A 90 -20.32 11.50 -8.34
C LEU A 90 -20.57 10.34 -9.31
N CYS A 91 -21.83 10.09 -9.64
CA CYS A 91 -22.25 8.93 -10.44
C CYS A 91 -22.48 9.28 -11.91
N ASP A 92 -23.00 10.48 -12.19
CA ASP A 92 -23.52 10.87 -13.51
C ASP A 92 -23.47 12.40 -13.69
N TYR A 93 -23.63 12.87 -14.93
CA TYR A 93 -23.52 14.27 -15.32
C TYR A 93 -24.49 14.65 -16.44
N LYS A 94 -25.19 15.78 -16.27
CA LYS A 94 -26.03 16.43 -17.29
C LYS A 94 -25.41 17.77 -17.67
N ARG A 95 -24.99 17.92 -18.93
CA ARG A 95 -24.27 19.11 -19.40
C ARG A 95 -25.14 20.36 -19.49
N ASN A 96 -26.34 20.26 -20.07
CA ASN A 96 -27.18 21.44 -20.34
C ASN A 96 -27.53 22.26 -19.08
N GLU A 97 -27.79 21.57 -17.97
CA GLU A 97 -28.20 22.22 -16.71
C GLU A 97 -27.09 22.23 -15.65
N GLU A 98 -25.91 21.66 -15.97
CA GLU A 98 -24.81 21.38 -15.04
C GLU A 98 -25.24 20.70 -13.72
N TYR A 99 -25.93 19.57 -13.85
CA TYR A 99 -26.33 18.72 -12.72
C TYR A 99 -25.46 17.48 -12.63
N TYR A 100 -25.24 17.02 -11.39
CA TYR A 100 -24.48 15.82 -11.09
C TYR A 100 -25.31 14.89 -10.22
N LEU A 101 -25.31 13.60 -10.52
CA LEU A 101 -25.94 12.62 -9.64
C LEU A 101 -24.96 12.28 -8.52
N VAL A 102 -25.36 12.56 -7.28
CA VAL A 102 -24.49 12.47 -6.11
C VAL A 102 -24.75 11.16 -5.35
N LYS A 103 -23.70 10.38 -5.10
CA LYS A 103 -23.70 9.37 -4.03
C LYS A 103 -23.35 10.05 -2.72
N TRP A 104 -24.27 10.01 -1.76
CA TRP A 104 -24.09 10.62 -0.44
C TRP A 104 -23.38 9.67 0.52
N ARG A 105 -22.41 10.18 1.27
CA ARG A 105 -21.62 9.42 2.24
C ARG A 105 -22.51 8.94 3.39
N GLY A 106 -22.52 7.63 3.63
CA GLY A 106 -23.32 7.04 4.72
C GLY A 106 -24.82 6.86 4.41
N TYR A 107 -25.24 7.03 3.16
CA TYR A 107 -26.62 6.82 2.71
C TYR A 107 -26.70 5.70 1.67
N PRO A 108 -27.84 4.99 1.58
CA PRO A 108 -28.05 3.98 0.53
C PRO A 108 -28.11 4.62 -0.87
N LYS A 109 -27.84 3.84 -1.92
CA LYS A 109 -27.89 4.30 -3.33
C LYS A 109 -29.27 4.86 -3.72
N ALA A 110 -30.36 4.41 -3.06
CA ALA A 110 -31.70 4.96 -3.23
C ALA A 110 -31.83 6.45 -2.83
N SER A 111 -30.92 6.97 -2.00
CA SER A 111 -30.89 8.38 -1.60
C SER A 111 -30.10 9.28 -2.55
N ASN A 112 -29.53 8.73 -3.63
CA ASN A 112 -28.80 9.51 -4.62
C ASN A 112 -29.71 10.57 -5.23
N SER A 113 -29.21 11.80 -5.38
CA SER A 113 -29.99 12.92 -5.91
C SER A 113 -29.17 13.73 -6.90
N TRP A 114 -29.87 14.33 -7.86
CA TRP A 114 -29.27 15.26 -8.81
C TRP A 114 -29.08 16.61 -8.14
N GLU A 115 -27.84 17.08 -8.08
CA GLU A 115 -27.48 18.36 -7.47
C GLU A 115 -26.87 19.30 -8.52
N PRO A 116 -27.27 20.58 -8.54
CA PRO A 116 -26.68 21.56 -9.45
C PRO A 116 -25.25 21.89 -9.03
N ARG A 117 -24.39 22.18 -10.00
CA ARG A 117 -22.96 22.53 -9.80
C ARG A 117 -22.70 23.55 -8.69
N LYS A 118 -23.58 24.55 -8.55
CA LYS A 118 -23.49 25.63 -7.55
C LYS A 118 -23.56 25.13 -6.10
N ASN A 119 -24.21 23.99 -5.86
CA ASN A 119 -24.34 23.43 -4.52
C ASN A 119 -23.11 22.60 -4.14
N LEU A 120 -22.35 22.10 -5.12
CA LEU A 120 -21.22 21.18 -4.93
C LEU A 120 -19.93 21.93 -4.60
N ARG A 121 -19.40 21.71 -3.40
CA ARG A 121 -18.10 22.25 -2.95
C ARG A 121 -16.94 21.28 -3.14
N CYS A 122 -17.21 20.09 -3.68
CA CYS A 122 -16.27 19.00 -3.90
C CYS A 122 -15.45 19.15 -5.21
N GLN A 123 -14.61 20.18 -5.30
CA GLN A 123 -13.83 20.48 -6.53
C GLN A 123 -13.01 19.28 -7.02
N GLU A 124 -12.42 18.53 -6.10
CA GLU A 124 -11.60 17.37 -6.46
C GLU A 124 -12.43 16.21 -7.04
N LEU A 125 -13.63 15.94 -6.49
CA LEU A 125 -14.52 14.91 -7.05
C LEU A 125 -15.09 15.33 -8.42
N LEU A 126 -15.37 16.62 -8.60
CA LEU A 126 -15.79 17.16 -9.89
C LEU A 126 -14.70 16.97 -10.95
N LYS A 127 -13.45 17.32 -10.61
CA LYS A 127 -12.30 17.11 -11.49
C LYS A 127 -12.11 15.62 -11.82
N GLN A 128 -12.20 14.75 -10.82
CA GLN A 128 -12.08 13.29 -11.00
C GLN A 128 -13.16 12.75 -11.95
N LEU A 129 -14.43 13.11 -11.74
CA LEU A 129 -15.53 12.67 -12.61
C LEU A 129 -15.28 13.05 -14.08
N HIS A 130 -14.85 14.30 -14.33
CA HIS A 130 -14.61 14.76 -15.70
C HIS A 130 -13.40 14.08 -16.35
N GLN A 131 -12.35 13.79 -15.57
CA GLN A 131 -11.21 12.99 -16.04
C GLN A 131 -11.62 11.56 -16.39
N ASP A 132 -12.48 10.94 -15.58
CA ASP A 132 -13.01 9.61 -15.86
C ASP A 132 -13.93 9.59 -17.06
N LEU A 133 -14.80 10.59 -17.18
CA LEU A 133 -15.71 10.72 -18.30
C LEU A 133 -14.95 10.84 -19.62
N ALA A 134 -13.83 11.57 -19.64
CA ALA A 134 -12.96 11.67 -20.80
C ALA A 134 -12.30 10.34 -21.22
N ARG A 135 -12.18 9.39 -20.29
CA ARG A 135 -11.60 8.04 -20.53
C ARG A 135 -12.67 6.95 -20.64
N ALA A 136 -13.92 7.27 -20.34
CA ALA A 136 -14.98 6.27 -20.24
C ALA A 136 -15.35 5.71 -21.62
N PRO A 137 -15.48 4.38 -21.76
CA PRO A 137 -15.86 3.77 -23.04
C PRO A 137 -17.23 4.23 -23.51
N GLY A 138 -17.31 4.77 -24.72
CA GLY A 138 -18.57 5.24 -25.31
C GLY A 138 -19.11 6.53 -24.69
N ALA A 139 -18.26 7.33 -24.03
CA ALA A 139 -18.64 8.64 -23.52
C ALA A 139 -19.08 9.58 -24.66
N PRO A 140 -20.24 10.25 -24.55
CA PRO A 140 -20.69 11.19 -25.55
C PRO A 140 -19.85 12.48 -25.50
N VAL A 141 -19.51 13.04 -26.66
CA VAL A 141 -18.83 14.35 -26.78
C VAL A 141 -19.67 15.47 -26.14
N HIS A 142 -21.00 15.35 -26.27
CA HIS A 142 -21.97 16.26 -25.68
C HIS A 142 -23.03 15.47 -24.89
N PRO A 143 -22.90 15.39 -23.55
CA PRO A 143 -23.91 14.75 -22.70
C PRO A 143 -25.29 15.39 -22.89
N GLY A 144 -26.30 14.57 -23.14
CA GLY A 144 -27.68 15.02 -23.34
C GLY A 144 -28.38 15.39 -22.02
N PRO A 145 -29.61 15.93 -22.10
CA PRO A 145 -30.39 16.36 -20.92
C PRO A 145 -30.85 15.20 -20.02
N ARG A 146 -30.89 13.97 -20.58
CA ARG A 146 -31.33 12.76 -19.88
C ARG A 146 -30.24 12.07 -19.04
N GLY A 147 -29.02 12.63 -18.99
CA GLY A 147 -27.86 12.03 -18.33
C GLY A 147 -26.96 11.26 -19.31
N LEU A 148 -25.95 10.59 -18.77
CA LEU A 148 -25.00 9.79 -19.56
C LEU A 148 -25.59 8.43 -19.95
N PRO A 149 -25.06 7.77 -21.00
CA PRO A 149 -25.42 6.40 -21.32
C PRO A 149 -25.14 5.45 -20.15
N ALA A 150 -25.99 4.44 -19.96
CA ALA A 150 -25.88 3.51 -18.83
C ALA A 150 -24.49 2.85 -18.68
N ARG A 151 -23.84 2.50 -19.81
CA ARG A 151 -22.47 1.95 -19.81
C ARG A 151 -21.45 2.95 -19.25
N THR A 152 -21.56 4.21 -19.62
CA THR A 152 -20.69 5.29 -19.13
C THR A 152 -20.93 5.53 -17.65
N THR A 153 -22.19 5.67 -17.22
CA THR A 153 -22.55 5.82 -15.79
C THR A 153 -22.05 4.65 -14.95
N SER A 154 -22.23 3.41 -15.44
CA SER A 154 -21.71 2.21 -14.77
C SER A 154 -20.19 2.24 -14.61
N TYR A 155 -19.46 2.63 -15.66
CA TYR A 155 -18.01 2.80 -15.60
C TYR A 155 -17.58 3.85 -14.56
N LEU A 156 -18.23 5.02 -14.54
CA LEU A 156 -17.92 6.10 -13.59
C LEU A 156 -18.11 5.65 -12.14
N VAL A 157 -19.23 4.97 -11.86
CA VAL A 157 -19.51 4.42 -10.53
C VAL A 157 -18.47 3.37 -10.14
N GLN A 158 -18.17 2.42 -11.03
CA GLN A 158 -17.15 1.39 -10.76
C GLN A 158 -15.77 2.01 -10.51
N LYS A 159 -15.38 3.03 -11.28
CA LYS A 159 -14.10 3.74 -11.12
C LYS A 159 -14.05 4.49 -9.79
N ALA A 160 -15.15 5.12 -9.38
CA ALA A 160 -15.23 5.79 -8.09
C ALA A 160 -15.14 4.80 -6.91
N GLU A 161 -15.89 3.70 -6.96
CA GLU A 161 -15.86 2.63 -5.94
C GLU A 161 -14.46 1.98 -5.86
N GLN A 162 -13.84 1.71 -7.00
CA GLN A 162 -12.45 1.23 -7.08
C GLN A 162 -11.49 2.19 -6.35
N ARG A 163 -11.54 3.50 -6.64
CA ARG A 163 -10.66 4.47 -5.97
C ARG A 163 -10.86 4.51 -4.47
N GLN A 164 -12.10 4.35 -4.00
CA GLN A 164 -12.36 4.28 -2.56
C GLN A 164 -11.75 3.03 -1.93
N SER A 165 -11.89 1.88 -2.58
CA SER A 165 -11.26 0.63 -2.15
C SER A 165 -9.73 0.75 -2.11
N LEU A 166 -9.11 1.36 -3.13
CA LEU A 166 -7.67 1.61 -3.16
C LEU A 166 -7.23 2.58 -2.06
N ARG A 167 -8.00 3.64 -1.78
CA ARG A 167 -7.70 4.55 -0.66
C ARG A 167 -7.79 3.86 0.71
N GLN A 168 -8.74 2.96 0.89
CA GLN A 168 -8.83 2.16 2.12
C GLN A 168 -7.62 1.24 2.27
N TRP A 169 -7.22 0.57 1.18
CA TRP A 169 -6.02 -0.26 1.19
C TRP A 169 -4.75 0.54 1.44
N GLU A 170 -4.59 1.71 0.82
CA GLU A 170 -3.50 2.66 1.10
C GLU A 170 -3.45 3.02 2.59
N GLN A 171 -4.59 3.30 3.22
CA GLN A 171 -4.64 3.57 4.66
C GLN A 171 -4.21 2.36 5.48
N LEU A 172 -4.67 1.15 5.14
CA LEU A 172 -4.27 -0.09 5.81
C LEU A 172 -2.76 -0.30 5.71
N LEU A 173 -2.17 -0.18 4.51
CA LEU A 173 -0.72 -0.31 4.31
C LEU A 173 0.06 0.69 5.18
N ASN A 174 -0.38 1.95 5.20
CA ASN A 174 0.30 3.01 5.94
C ASN A 174 0.10 2.93 7.45
N ASN A 175 -0.98 2.33 7.93
CA ASN A 175 -1.20 2.07 9.36
C ASN A 175 -0.41 0.85 9.84
N SER A 176 -0.18 -0.13 8.95
CA SER A 176 0.53 -1.37 9.29
C SER A 176 2.05 -1.28 9.15
N ARG A 177 2.58 -0.32 8.37
CA ARG A 177 4.03 -0.22 8.11
C ARG A 177 4.84 0.14 9.37
N SER A 178 6.02 -0.44 9.53
CA SER A 178 6.98 -0.11 10.60
C SER A 178 8.05 0.92 10.20
N HIS A 179 8.03 1.38 8.94
CA HIS A 179 9.04 2.27 8.37
C HIS A 179 8.51 3.69 8.07
N ARG A 180 9.43 4.63 7.84
CA ARG A 180 9.08 6.06 7.68
C ARG A 180 8.48 6.41 6.31
N GLY A 181 8.93 5.75 5.24
CA GLY A 181 8.48 6.00 3.88
C GLY A 181 6.97 5.73 3.71
N ARG A 182 6.22 6.68 3.12
CA ARG A 182 4.80 6.47 2.84
C ARG A 182 4.58 5.60 1.61
N ILE A 183 3.46 4.89 1.59
CA ILE A 183 3.02 4.07 0.46
C ILE A 183 1.76 4.72 -0.11
N ALA A 184 1.82 5.19 -1.34
CA ALA A 184 0.66 5.59 -2.11
C ALA A 184 0.15 4.43 -2.98
N VAL A 185 -1.14 4.42 -3.33
CA VAL A 185 -1.72 3.43 -4.24
C VAL A 185 -2.48 4.11 -5.36
N GLU A 186 -2.13 3.81 -6.61
CA GLU A 186 -2.76 4.40 -7.79
C GLU A 186 -3.15 3.35 -8.84
N ASN A 187 -4.36 3.45 -9.38
CA ASN A 187 -4.75 2.70 -10.58
C ASN A 187 -5.53 3.60 -11.53
N GLU A 188 -4.88 4.00 -12.61
CA GLU A 188 -5.46 4.81 -13.68
C GLU A 188 -5.58 4.03 -15.00
N VAL A 189 -5.32 2.72 -14.97
CA VAL A 189 -5.23 1.84 -16.15
C VAL A 189 -6.49 1.00 -16.33
N ASP A 190 -6.94 0.34 -15.27
CA ASP A 190 -8.10 -0.56 -15.31
C ASP A 190 -9.01 -0.34 -14.08
N LEU A 191 -9.99 -1.24 -13.89
CA LEU A 191 -10.95 -1.22 -12.78
C LEU A 191 -10.58 -2.18 -11.64
N HIS A 192 -9.38 -2.80 -11.65
CA HIS A 192 -8.99 -3.70 -10.56
C HIS A 192 -8.77 -2.93 -9.25
N GLY A 193 -9.37 -3.44 -8.17
CA GLY A 193 -9.15 -2.98 -6.81
C GLY A 193 -7.86 -3.55 -6.20
N PRO A 194 -7.69 -3.40 -4.87
CA PRO A 194 -6.62 -4.04 -4.12
C PRO A 194 -6.52 -5.54 -4.38
N PRO A 195 -5.32 -6.14 -4.28
CA PRO A 195 -5.16 -7.59 -4.29
C PRO A 195 -5.96 -8.22 -3.12
N GLN A 196 -6.65 -9.33 -3.38
CA GLN A 196 -7.54 -9.97 -2.38
C GLN A 196 -6.78 -10.87 -1.40
N ASP A 197 -5.76 -11.60 -1.87
CA ASP A 197 -5.07 -12.64 -1.10
C ASP A 197 -3.65 -12.22 -0.68
N PHE A 198 -3.49 -10.97 -0.22
CA PHE A 198 -2.20 -10.40 0.17
C PHE A 198 -2.27 -9.76 1.56
N VAL A 199 -1.33 -10.15 2.43
CA VAL A 199 -1.18 -9.63 3.79
C VAL A 199 0.15 -8.88 3.89
N TYR A 200 0.06 -7.59 4.24
CA TYR A 200 1.25 -6.77 4.44
C TYR A 200 1.97 -7.14 5.74
N ILE A 201 3.24 -7.50 5.65
CA ILE A 201 4.12 -7.80 6.79
C ILE A 201 5.38 -6.94 6.74
N ASN A 202 5.98 -6.67 7.91
CA ASN A 202 7.17 -5.83 8.02
C ASN A 202 8.46 -6.62 8.22
N GLU A 203 8.36 -7.85 8.70
CA GLU A 203 9.47 -8.76 8.96
C GLU A 203 9.16 -10.11 8.34
N TYR A 204 10.19 -10.93 8.12
CA TYR A 204 10.01 -12.29 7.63
C TYR A 204 9.07 -13.10 8.53
N LYS A 205 8.16 -13.83 7.89
CA LYS A 205 7.42 -14.89 8.55
C LYS A 205 8.24 -16.17 8.46
N VAL A 206 8.48 -16.84 9.58
CA VAL A 206 9.22 -18.11 9.59
C VAL A 206 8.24 -19.25 9.36
N GLY A 207 8.43 -19.99 8.27
CA GLY A 207 7.62 -21.16 7.91
C GLY A 207 8.03 -22.42 8.69
N PRO A 208 7.20 -23.48 8.64
CA PRO A 208 7.53 -24.76 9.26
C PRO A 208 8.86 -25.33 8.76
N GLY A 209 9.67 -25.89 9.67
CA GLY A 209 10.97 -26.49 9.33
C GLY A 209 12.13 -25.50 9.21
N VAL A 210 11.88 -24.19 9.39
CA VAL A 210 12.92 -23.16 9.38
C VAL A 210 13.23 -22.73 10.81
N THR A 211 14.52 -22.69 11.16
CA THR A 211 14.99 -22.25 12.49
C THR A 211 15.93 -21.06 12.31
N LEU A 212 15.59 -19.93 12.93
CA LEU A 212 16.48 -18.77 13.01
C LEU A 212 17.34 -18.89 14.27
N THR A 213 18.66 -18.80 14.11
CA THR A 213 19.59 -18.74 15.25
C THR A 213 19.94 -17.29 15.54
N PRO A 214 19.53 -16.72 16.68
CA PRO A 214 19.88 -15.36 17.03
C PRO A 214 21.39 -15.20 17.17
N VAL A 215 21.91 -14.06 16.74
CA VAL A 215 23.31 -13.72 16.89
C VAL A 215 23.69 -13.61 18.38
N ALA A 216 24.80 -14.25 18.74
CA ALA A 216 25.27 -14.31 20.13
C ALA A 216 26.16 -13.11 20.52
N VAL A 217 26.80 -12.47 19.53
CA VAL A 217 27.83 -11.45 19.76
C VAL A 217 27.55 -10.18 18.97
N GLY A 218 27.96 -9.05 19.53
CA GLY A 218 27.92 -7.75 18.87
C GLY A 218 29.23 -7.00 19.08
N CYS A 219 29.39 -5.86 18.40
CA CYS A 219 30.59 -5.07 18.53
C CYS A 219 30.60 -4.24 19.83
N GLU A 220 31.80 -3.93 20.29
CA GLU A 220 32.07 -3.03 21.43
C GLU A 220 32.46 -1.61 20.96
N CYS A 221 32.18 -1.28 19.70
CA CYS A 221 32.58 -0.01 19.11
C CYS A 221 31.83 1.18 19.74
N ARG A 222 32.56 2.28 19.96
CA ARG A 222 31.98 3.59 20.26
C ARG A 222 31.55 4.32 18.99
N ASP A 223 32.38 4.26 17.96
CA ASP A 223 32.09 4.73 16.61
C ASP A 223 32.46 3.63 15.60
N CYS A 224 31.45 3.02 14.97
CA CYS A 224 31.67 1.89 14.07
C CYS A 224 32.31 2.28 12.72
N LEU A 225 32.37 3.56 12.38
CA LEU A 225 32.92 4.03 11.10
C LEU A 225 34.32 4.61 11.27
N LEU A 226 34.52 5.46 12.29
CA LEU A 226 35.79 6.15 12.51
C LEU A 226 36.74 5.35 13.41
N GLU A 227 36.22 4.59 14.38
CA GLU A 227 37.00 3.83 15.36
C GLU A 227 36.52 2.37 15.48
N PRO A 228 36.46 1.59 14.37
CA PRO A 228 35.93 0.24 14.41
C PRO A 228 36.89 -0.72 15.13
N VAL A 229 36.55 -1.08 16.37
CA VAL A 229 37.26 -2.14 17.12
C VAL A 229 37.19 -3.45 16.33
N GLY A 230 38.36 -3.98 15.94
CA GLY A 230 38.45 -5.21 15.15
C GLY A 230 37.76 -5.14 13.77
N GLY A 231 37.51 -3.94 13.22
CA GLY A 231 36.75 -3.76 11.98
C GLY A 231 35.22 -3.84 12.16
N CYS A 232 34.71 -3.77 13.40
CA CYS A 232 33.29 -3.88 13.75
C CYS A 232 32.70 -5.27 13.35
N CYS A 233 31.38 -5.42 13.31
CA CYS A 233 30.72 -6.67 12.91
C CYS A 233 31.20 -7.21 11.54
N PRO A 234 31.43 -6.36 10.51
CA PRO A 234 32.05 -6.83 9.26
C PRO A 234 33.41 -7.47 9.50
N GLY A 235 34.29 -6.82 10.26
CA GLY A 235 35.64 -7.31 10.54
C GLY A 235 35.64 -8.63 11.32
N ALA A 236 34.74 -8.78 12.30
CA ALA A 236 34.55 -10.03 13.03
C ALA A 236 34.11 -11.19 12.13
N SER A 237 33.40 -10.89 11.03
CA SER A 237 33.03 -11.84 9.99
C SER A 237 34.03 -11.86 8.81
N HIS A 238 35.25 -11.32 8.98
CA HIS A 238 36.30 -11.24 7.97
C HIS A 238 35.89 -10.52 6.66
N ASN A 239 35.00 -9.54 6.78
CA ASN A 239 34.45 -8.76 5.69
C ASN A 239 34.72 -7.25 5.85
N ARG A 240 34.56 -6.50 4.75
CA ARG A 240 34.77 -5.05 4.74
C ARG A 240 33.52 -4.30 5.17
N PHE A 241 33.71 -3.13 5.77
CA PHE A 241 32.62 -2.22 6.06
C PHE A 241 31.86 -1.82 4.79
N ALA A 242 30.56 -2.05 4.76
CA ALA A 242 29.78 -2.00 3.52
C ALA A 242 29.37 -0.58 3.10
N TYR A 243 29.25 0.35 4.04
CA TYR A 243 28.62 1.66 3.82
C TYR A 243 29.59 2.83 3.89
N ASN A 244 29.25 3.94 3.23
CA ASN A 244 29.85 5.24 3.52
C ASN A 244 29.08 5.97 4.64
N GLU A 245 29.54 7.17 5.01
CA GLU A 245 28.96 8.01 6.07
C GLU A 245 27.49 8.40 5.80
N THR A 246 27.06 8.36 4.54
CA THR A 246 25.69 8.69 4.11
C THR A 246 24.80 7.44 3.96
N GLY A 247 25.29 6.26 4.33
CA GLY A 247 24.56 5.00 4.22
C GLY A 247 24.48 4.40 2.81
N GLN A 248 25.35 4.84 1.88
CA GLN A 248 25.41 4.26 0.54
C GLN A 248 26.37 3.06 0.52
N VAL A 249 25.96 1.97 -0.13
CA VAL A 249 26.79 0.76 -0.27
C VAL A 249 28.02 1.03 -1.14
N ARG A 250 29.17 0.52 -0.71
CA ARG A 250 30.49 0.67 -1.37
C ARG A 250 31.06 -0.64 -1.88
N ILE A 251 30.58 -1.77 -1.35
CA ILE A 251 30.99 -3.09 -1.82
C ILE A 251 30.22 -3.47 -3.08
N ARG A 252 30.77 -4.42 -3.85
CA ARG A 252 30.11 -4.95 -5.05
C ARG A 252 29.01 -5.93 -4.63
N ALA A 253 27.98 -6.08 -5.47
CA ALA A 253 27.02 -7.16 -5.33
C ALA A 253 27.73 -8.53 -5.37
N GLY A 254 27.14 -9.52 -4.70
CA GLY A 254 27.76 -10.83 -4.46
C GLY A 254 28.62 -10.89 -3.19
N LEU A 255 29.10 -9.76 -2.67
CA LEU A 255 29.74 -9.71 -1.34
C LEU A 255 28.67 -9.52 -0.24
N PRO A 256 28.79 -10.23 0.90
CA PRO A 256 27.84 -10.13 1.99
C PRO A 256 28.00 -8.80 2.74
N ILE A 257 26.89 -8.30 3.27
CA ILE A 257 26.86 -7.17 4.19
C ILE A 257 26.60 -7.69 5.60
N TYR A 258 27.43 -7.29 6.56
CA TYR A 258 27.22 -7.58 7.98
C TYR A 258 26.92 -6.27 8.72
N GLU A 259 25.66 -6.05 9.10
CA GLU A 259 25.29 -4.89 9.90
C GLU A 259 25.56 -5.09 11.38
N CYS A 260 25.57 -3.98 12.13
CA CYS A 260 25.47 -4.06 13.58
C CYS A 260 24.09 -4.59 13.99
N ASN A 261 24.04 -5.36 15.07
CA ASN A 261 22.88 -6.11 15.54
C ASN A 261 22.48 -5.69 16.96
N SER A 262 21.45 -6.35 17.51
CA SER A 262 20.90 -6.09 18.85
C SER A 262 21.87 -6.33 20.01
N ARG A 263 22.98 -7.05 19.79
CA ARG A 263 24.04 -7.29 20.79
C ARG A 263 25.16 -6.26 20.75
N CYS A 264 25.16 -5.34 19.79
CA CYS A 264 26.20 -4.33 19.64
C CYS A 264 25.99 -3.17 20.63
N CYS A 265 27.08 -2.60 21.15
CA CYS A 265 27.04 -1.42 22.03
C CYS A 265 26.70 -0.12 21.28
N CYS A 266 26.84 -0.09 19.95
CA CYS A 266 26.52 1.08 19.14
C CYS A 266 25.01 1.30 19.01
N GLY A 267 24.57 2.55 19.10
CA GLY A 267 23.16 2.94 19.03
C GLY A 267 22.54 2.88 17.63
N ASP A 268 21.28 3.33 17.53
CA ASP A 268 20.46 3.26 16.30
C ASP A 268 20.98 4.13 15.16
N ASP A 269 21.69 5.21 15.49
CA ASP A 269 22.30 6.11 14.51
C ASP A 269 23.61 5.57 13.93
N CYS A 270 24.05 4.38 14.35
CA CYS A 270 25.25 3.72 13.84
C CYS A 270 25.24 3.68 12.29
N PRO A 271 26.35 4.08 11.64
CA PRO A 271 26.47 4.07 10.18
C PRO A 271 26.49 2.65 9.60
N ASN A 272 26.73 1.62 10.42
CA ASN A 272 26.58 0.21 10.06
C ASN A 272 25.18 -0.35 10.33
N ARG A 273 24.18 0.53 10.52
CA ARG A 273 22.76 0.17 10.59
C ARG A 273 22.03 0.93 9.48
N VAL A 274 21.80 0.30 8.33
CA VAL A 274 21.20 0.95 7.15
C VAL A 274 19.91 0.25 6.75
N VAL A 275 19.98 -1.06 6.49
CA VAL A 275 18.84 -1.88 6.06
C VAL A 275 17.79 -1.95 7.16
N GLN A 276 18.22 -2.16 8.40
CA GLN A 276 17.34 -2.19 9.58
C GLN A 276 16.62 -0.86 9.87
N LYS A 277 17.01 0.26 9.24
CA LYS A 277 16.27 1.54 9.34
C LYS A 277 14.98 1.57 8.49
N GLY A 278 14.75 0.50 7.71
CA GLY A 278 13.58 0.33 6.87
C GLY A 278 13.48 1.34 5.73
N ILE A 279 12.37 1.28 4.99
CA ILE A 279 12.13 2.14 3.83
C ILE A 279 12.03 3.61 4.25
N ARG A 280 12.84 4.46 3.63
CA ARG A 280 12.90 5.91 3.91
C ARG A 280 12.20 6.78 2.87
N TYR A 281 11.97 6.25 1.67
CA TYR A 281 11.39 6.98 0.54
C TYR A 281 9.87 6.83 0.50
N ASN A 282 9.18 7.86 0.04
CA ASN A 282 7.77 7.73 -0.33
C ASN A 282 7.69 6.95 -1.66
N LEU A 283 6.96 5.84 -1.64
CA LEU A 283 6.80 4.92 -2.77
C LEU A 283 5.33 4.86 -3.19
N CYS A 284 5.08 4.50 -4.43
CA CYS A 284 3.75 4.35 -4.98
C CYS A 284 3.61 2.98 -5.64
N ILE A 285 2.68 2.17 -5.13
CA ILE A 285 2.20 0.97 -5.80
C ILE A 285 1.24 1.45 -6.90
N PHE A 286 1.54 1.13 -8.15
CA PHE A 286 0.73 1.62 -9.28
C PHE A 286 0.39 0.50 -10.26
N ARG A 287 -0.76 0.59 -10.92
CA ARG A 287 -1.12 -0.32 -12.01
C ARG A 287 -0.34 0.02 -13.27
N THR A 288 0.41 -0.93 -13.81
CA THR A 288 1.20 -0.75 -15.04
C THR A 288 0.31 -0.78 -16.28
N GLY A 289 0.61 0.09 -17.25
CA GLY A 289 -0.14 0.18 -18.51
C GLY A 289 0.22 -0.90 -19.54
N ASN A 290 1.32 -1.62 -19.35
CA ASN A 290 1.83 -2.62 -20.29
C ASN A 290 1.52 -4.07 -19.89
N GLY A 291 0.55 -4.26 -18.97
CA GLY A 291 0.07 -5.59 -18.60
C GLY A 291 1.01 -6.40 -17.70
N ARG A 292 1.93 -5.75 -16.98
CA ARG A 292 2.75 -6.39 -15.93
C ARG A 292 2.05 -6.41 -14.56
N GLY A 293 0.78 -6.03 -14.50
CA GLY A 293 0.03 -5.96 -13.25
C GLY A 293 0.42 -4.73 -12.43
N TRP A 294 0.63 -4.93 -11.13
CA TRP A 294 1.08 -3.88 -10.21
C TRP A 294 2.59 -3.67 -10.33
N GLY A 295 3.04 -2.45 -10.07
CA GLY A 295 4.44 -2.04 -10.07
C GLY A 295 4.72 -1.11 -8.89
N VAL A 296 5.99 -0.84 -8.60
CA VAL A 296 6.39 0.16 -7.59
C VAL A 296 7.18 1.25 -8.28
N ARG A 297 6.89 2.52 -7.96
CA ARG A 297 7.71 3.67 -8.37
C ARG A 297 8.06 4.54 -7.19
N THR A 298 9.19 5.23 -7.26
CA THR A 298 9.56 6.21 -6.23
C THR A 298 8.83 7.54 -6.45
N MET A 299 8.44 8.23 -5.39
CA MET A 299 7.87 9.58 -5.46
C MET A 299 8.92 10.69 -5.33
N GLU A 300 10.17 10.30 -5.07
CA GLU A 300 11.29 11.20 -4.84
C GLU A 300 12.58 10.65 -5.47
N ARG A 301 13.61 11.50 -5.56
CA ARG A 301 14.90 11.10 -6.14
C ARG A 301 15.62 10.15 -5.17
N ILE A 302 16.08 9.01 -5.68
CA ILE A 302 16.94 8.08 -4.93
C ILE A 302 18.37 8.23 -5.44
N ARG A 303 19.35 8.36 -4.54
CA ARG A 303 20.78 8.43 -4.92
C ARG A 303 21.30 7.03 -5.25
N LYS A 304 22.27 6.95 -6.16
CA LYS A 304 23.01 5.70 -6.45
C LYS A 304 23.50 5.06 -5.14
N ASN A 305 23.50 3.73 -5.10
CA ASN A 305 23.95 2.90 -3.99
C ASN A 305 23.18 3.09 -2.68
N SER A 306 22.02 3.74 -2.68
CA SER A 306 21.20 3.86 -1.48
C SER A 306 20.34 2.62 -1.29
N PHE A 307 20.19 2.17 -0.05
CA PHE A 307 19.20 1.16 0.32
C PHE A 307 17.79 1.66 0.00
N VAL A 308 16.94 0.82 -0.58
CA VAL A 308 15.58 1.17 -0.98
C VAL A 308 14.54 0.41 -0.16
N MET A 309 14.62 -0.93 -0.14
CA MET A 309 13.72 -1.82 0.59
C MET A 309 14.30 -3.23 0.73
N GLU A 310 13.71 -4.05 1.60
CA GLU A 310 13.99 -5.49 1.66
C GLU A 310 12.93 -6.28 0.91
N TYR A 311 13.31 -7.44 0.37
CA TYR A 311 12.37 -8.42 -0.16
C TYR A 311 11.86 -9.32 0.97
N ILE A 312 10.63 -9.03 1.44
CA ILE A 312 10.05 -9.67 2.62
C ILE A 312 8.93 -10.64 2.21
N GLY A 313 8.91 -11.81 2.84
CA GLY A 313 7.89 -12.84 2.67
C GLY A 313 7.92 -13.89 3.78
N GLU A 314 7.34 -15.05 3.51
CA GLU A 314 7.49 -16.25 4.34
C GLU A 314 8.77 -17.01 3.95
N ILE A 315 9.67 -17.27 4.89
CA ILE A 315 10.83 -18.13 4.67
C ILE A 315 10.35 -19.58 4.76
N ILE A 316 10.53 -20.35 3.70
CA ILE A 316 10.15 -21.75 3.58
C ILE A 316 11.36 -22.58 3.14
N THR A 317 11.30 -23.90 3.32
CA THR A 317 12.30 -24.82 2.78
C THR A 317 12.21 -24.89 1.26
N SER A 318 13.31 -25.20 0.56
CA SER A 318 13.30 -25.37 -0.90
C SER A 318 12.33 -26.48 -1.36
N GLU A 319 12.11 -27.52 -0.54
CA GLU A 319 11.09 -28.56 -0.79
C GLU A 319 9.66 -27.98 -0.82
N GLU A 320 9.32 -27.15 0.16
CA GLU A 320 8.02 -26.48 0.22
C GLU A 320 7.88 -25.45 -0.91
N ALA A 321 8.97 -24.78 -1.27
CA ALA A 321 9.01 -23.85 -2.39
C ALA A 321 8.74 -24.56 -3.73
N GLU A 322 9.34 -25.71 -3.98
CA GLU A 322 9.06 -26.54 -5.17
C GLU A 322 7.59 -26.98 -5.21
N ARG A 323 7.04 -27.42 -4.07
CA ARG A 323 5.63 -27.81 -3.96
C ARG A 323 4.68 -26.66 -4.29
N ARG A 324 4.95 -25.44 -3.79
CA ARG A 324 4.15 -24.23 -4.09
C ARG A 324 4.41 -23.71 -5.51
N GLY A 325 5.65 -23.79 -5.98
CA GLY A 325 6.11 -23.34 -7.29
C GLY A 325 5.35 -23.97 -8.44
N GLN A 326 5.01 -25.26 -8.35
CA GLN A 326 4.18 -25.94 -9.34
C GLN A 326 2.79 -25.30 -9.52
N VAL A 327 2.23 -24.70 -8.46
CA VAL A 327 0.96 -23.96 -8.53
C VAL A 327 1.18 -22.58 -9.13
N TYR A 328 2.22 -21.87 -8.69
CA TYR A 328 2.55 -20.52 -9.14
C TYR A 328 2.95 -20.46 -10.61
N ASP A 329 3.71 -21.43 -11.10
CA ASP A 329 4.10 -21.54 -12.51
C ASP A 329 2.87 -21.68 -13.42
N ARG A 330 1.86 -22.48 -13.00
CA ARG A 330 0.59 -22.59 -13.74
C ARG A 330 -0.22 -21.28 -13.75
N GLN A 331 -0.03 -20.44 -12.75
CA GLN A 331 -0.67 -19.12 -12.62
C GLN A 331 0.17 -18.00 -13.26
N GLY A 332 1.39 -18.29 -13.73
CA GLY A 332 2.34 -17.28 -14.20
C GLY A 332 2.80 -16.32 -13.11
N ALA A 333 2.76 -16.75 -11.85
CA ALA A 333 3.12 -15.97 -10.67
C ALA A 333 4.57 -16.22 -10.27
N THR A 334 5.30 -15.15 -9.93
CA THR A 334 6.75 -15.21 -9.64
C THR A 334 7.02 -14.50 -8.32
N TYR A 335 6.78 -15.19 -7.21
CA TYR A 335 6.92 -14.62 -5.85
C TYR A 335 7.96 -15.32 -4.98
N LEU A 336 8.54 -16.42 -5.49
CA LEU A 336 9.59 -17.20 -4.82
C LEU A 336 10.96 -16.58 -5.10
N PHE A 337 11.75 -16.34 -4.05
CA PHE A 337 13.11 -15.84 -4.15
C PHE A 337 14.04 -16.81 -3.40
N ASP A 338 14.90 -17.53 -4.12
CA ASP A 338 15.76 -18.55 -3.49
C ASP A 338 16.93 -17.89 -2.76
N LEU A 339 17.30 -18.46 -1.61
CA LEU A 339 18.37 -17.97 -0.74
C LEU A 339 19.67 -18.77 -0.95
N ASP A 340 20.12 -18.86 -2.18
CA ASP A 340 21.26 -19.64 -2.68
C ASP A 340 22.63 -18.97 -2.50
N TYR A 341 22.81 -18.15 -1.45
CA TYR A 341 24.10 -17.49 -1.17
C TYR A 341 25.23 -18.49 -0.89
N VAL A 342 24.93 -19.60 -0.21
CA VAL A 342 25.86 -20.72 0.03
C VAL A 342 25.29 -22.06 -0.41
N GLU A 343 24.03 -22.32 -0.09
CA GLU A 343 23.31 -23.56 -0.38
C GLU A 343 21.83 -23.21 -0.64
N ASP A 344 21.21 -23.89 -1.61
CA ASP A 344 19.77 -23.76 -1.88
C ASP A 344 18.96 -24.62 -0.90
N VAL A 345 18.77 -24.08 0.32
CA VAL A 345 18.04 -24.75 1.42
C VAL A 345 16.72 -24.04 1.72
N TYR A 346 16.66 -22.73 1.46
CA TYR A 346 15.54 -21.88 1.84
C TYR A 346 15.15 -20.94 0.70
N THR A 347 13.87 -20.57 0.67
CA THR A 347 13.28 -19.64 -0.29
C THR A 347 12.39 -18.65 0.48
N VAL A 348 12.35 -17.39 0.03
CA VAL A 348 11.38 -16.41 0.49
C VAL A 348 10.17 -16.43 -0.45
N ASP A 349 9.02 -16.81 0.07
CA ASP A 349 7.73 -16.79 -0.63
C ASP A 349 6.94 -15.52 -0.27
N ALA A 350 6.82 -14.60 -1.22
CA ALA A 350 6.08 -13.36 -1.05
C ALA A 350 4.63 -13.43 -1.56
N ALA A 351 4.10 -14.60 -1.95
CA ALA A 351 2.81 -14.68 -2.65
C ALA A 351 1.63 -14.19 -1.80
N HIS A 352 1.58 -14.61 -0.52
CA HIS A 352 0.48 -14.29 0.40
C HIS A 352 0.86 -13.32 1.51
N TYR A 353 2.11 -13.38 1.97
CA TYR A 353 2.66 -12.48 2.98
C TYR A 353 3.83 -11.76 2.35
N GLY A 354 3.82 -10.43 2.35
CA GLY A 354 4.98 -9.67 1.88
C GLY A 354 4.89 -8.20 2.26
N ASN A 355 5.94 -7.44 1.93
CA ASN A 355 5.90 -5.98 2.01
C ASN A 355 5.69 -5.39 0.59
N ILE A 356 6.02 -4.11 0.40
CA ILE A 356 5.92 -3.45 -0.91
C ILE A 356 6.79 -4.10 -2.00
N SER A 357 7.84 -4.87 -1.65
CA SER A 357 8.72 -5.56 -2.61
C SER A 357 7.97 -6.57 -3.48
N HIS A 358 6.87 -7.14 -2.98
CA HIS A 358 5.99 -8.04 -3.71
C HIS A 358 5.57 -7.47 -5.08
N PHE A 359 5.42 -6.14 -5.16
CA PHE A 359 4.94 -5.45 -6.36
C PHE A 359 6.08 -4.96 -7.27
N VAL A 360 7.35 -5.22 -6.94
CA VAL A 360 8.49 -4.73 -7.72
C VAL A 360 8.71 -5.63 -8.93
N ASN A 361 8.55 -5.07 -10.13
CA ASN A 361 8.63 -5.82 -11.38
C ASN A 361 10.06 -6.15 -11.82
N HIS A 362 10.13 -7.12 -12.74
CA HIS A 362 11.33 -7.41 -13.51
C HIS A 362 11.67 -6.30 -14.53
N SER A 363 12.98 -6.05 -14.69
CA SER A 363 13.55 -5.43 -15.89
C SER A 363 14.86 -6.10 -16.31
N CYS A 364 15.10 -6.21 -17.64
CA CYS A 364 16.40 -6.62 -18.18
C CYS A 364 17.46 -5.51 -18.11
N ASP A 365 17.05 -4.28 -17.82
CA ASP A 365 17.91 -3.14 -17.46
C ASP A 365 17.40 -2.54 -16.14
N PRO A 366 17.67 -3.20 -15.01
CA PRO A 366 17.10 -2.83 -13.71
C PRO A 366 17.80 -1.62 -13.09
N ASN A 367 17.09 -0.93 -12.21
CA ASN A 367 17.65 0.16 -11.40
C ASN A 367 17.89 -0.22 -9.93
N LEU A 368 17.53 -1.46 -9.54
CA LEU A 368 17.83 -2.05 -8.24
C LEU A 368 18.73 -3.29 -8.38
N GLN A 369 19.56 -3.51 -7.37
CA GLN A 369 20.45 -4.65 -7.22
C GLN A 369 20.24 -5.31 -5.86
N VAL A 370 20.26 -6.65 -5.85
CA VAL A 370 20.14 -7.46 -4.64
C VAL A 370 21.48 -7.57 -3.91
N TYR A 371 21.43 -7.47 -2.58
CA TYR A 371 22.52 -7.73 -1.65
C TYR A 371 22.03 -8.66 -0.52
N ASN A 372 22.90 -9.59 -0.12
CA ASN A 372 22.70 -10.46 1.03
C ASN A 372 23.19 -9.76 2.30
N VAL A 373 22.33 -9.68 3.31
CA VAL A 373 22.57 -8.90 4.53
C VAL A 373 22.34 -9.76 5.77
N PHE A 374 23.30 -9.73 6.69
CA PHE A 374 23.27 -10.45 7.96
C PHE A 374 23.25 -9.46 9.11
N ILE A 375 22.28 -9.63 10.02
CA ILE A 375 22.03 -8.71 11.14
C ILE A 375 21.81 -9.51 12.43
N GLU A 376 20.56 -9.92 12.68
CA GLU A 376 20.16 -10.66 13.89
C GLU A 376 20.35 -12.18 13.77
N ASN A 377 20.57 -12.67 12.54
CA ASN A 377 20.92 -14.05 12.23
C ASN A 377 22.13 -14.01 11.28
N LEU A 378 23.16 -14.79 11.60
CA LEU A 378 24.40 -14.87 10.80
C LEU A 378 24.52 -16.20 10.05
N ASP A 379 23.50 -17.05 10.07
CA ASP A 379 23.47 -18.27 9.26
C ASP A 379 23.53 -17.88 7.77
N PRO A 380 24.60 -18.27 7.04
CA PRO A 380 24.77 -17.86 5.65
C PRO A 380 23.69 -18.39 4.70
N ARG A 381 22.91 -19.40 5.12
CA ARG A 381 21.76 -19.93 4.35
C ARG A 381 20.51 -19.07 4.46
N LEU A 382 20.50 -18.12 5.40
CA LEU A 382 19.34 -17.28 5.71
C LEU A 382 19.69 -15.78 5.68
N PRO A 383 20.25 -15.27 4.57
CA PRO A 383 20.47 -13.84 4.41
C PRO A 383 19.14 -13.09 4.34
N ARG A 384 19.15 -11.83 4.79
CA ARG A 384 18.11 -10.86 4.44
C ARG A 384 18.38 -10.33 3.03
N ILE A 385 17.34 -10.23 2.22
CA ILE A 385 17.44 -9.78 0.83
C ILE A 385 17.18 -8.28 0.76
N ALA A 386 18.23 -7.48 0.55
CA ALA A 386 18.13 -6.03 0.47
C ALA A 386 18.33 -5.51 -0.96
N LEU A 387 17.49 -4.55 -1.36
CA LEU A 387 17.53 -3.92 -2.68
C LEU A 387 18.16 -2.52 -2.59
N PHE A 388 19.24 -2.31 -3.33
CA PHE A 388 19.96 -1.04 -3.41
C PHE A 388 19.90 -0.45 -4.82
N ALA A 389 19.85 0.87 -4.93
CA ALA A 389 19.85 1.54 -6.23
C ALA A 389 21.20 1.39 -6.97
N THR A 390 21.19 1.01 -8.25
CA THR A 390 22.42 0.88 -9.07
C THR A 390 22.90 2.20 -9.66
N ARG A 391 21.98 3.15 -9.78
CA ARG A 391 22.19 4.49 -10.32
C ARG A 391 21.26 5.49 -9.63
N PRO A 392 21.40 6.81 -9.86
CA PRO A 392 20.38 7.76 -9.43
C PRO A 392 19.03 7.43 -10.11
N ILE A 393 17.95 7.40 -9.32
CA ILE A 393 16.59 7.10 -9.77
C ILE A 393 15.75 8.37 -9.63
N ARG A 394 14.98 8.71 -10.66
CA ARG A 394 14.16 9.94 -10.68
C ARG A 394 12.82 9.70 -9.99
N ALA A 395 12.22 10.76 -9.46
CA ALA A 395 10.83 10.72 -9.01
C ALA A 395 9.91 10.31 -10.18
N GLY A 396 8.97 9.41 -9.90
CA GLY A 396 8.05 8.82 -10.87
C GLY A 396 8.59 7.60 -11.62
N GLU A 397 9.88 7.28 -11.49
CA GLU A 397 10.49 6.14 -12.16
C GLU A 397 10.11 4.81 -11.47
N GLU A 398 9.76 3.81 -12.27
CA GLU A 398 9.47 2.45 -11.77
C GLU A 398 10.75 1.81 -11.23
N LEU A 399 10.64 1.22 -10.05
CA LEU A 399 11.67 0.43 -9.40
C LEU A 399 11.59 -1.00 -9.94
N THR A 400 12.72 -1.53 -10.39
CA THR A 400 12.79 -2.88 -10.96
C THR A 400 14.11 -3.55 -10.62
N PHE A 401 14.09 -4.88 -10.47
CA PHE A 401 15.30 -5.70 -10.35
C PHE A 401 15.28 -6.82 -11.39
N ASP A 402 16.42 -7.45 -11.62
CA ASP A 402 16.49 -8.61 -12.50
C ASP A 402 15.95 -9.85 -11.75
N TYR A 403 14.98 -10.58 -12.31
CA TYR A 403 14.51 -11.83 -11.71
C TYR A 403 15.50 -12.97 -12.01
N ASN A 404 16.29 -12.86 -13.07
CA ASN A 404 17.21 -13.90 -13.50
C ASN A 404 18.66 -13.47 -13.24
N ILE A 405 19.02 -13.31 -11.96
CA ILE A 405 20.34 -12.82 -11.51
C ILE A 405 21.46 -13.82 -11.85
N THR A 406 21.12 -15.05 -12.28
CA THR A 406 22.07 -16.12 -12.63
C THR A 406 23.05 -15.80 -13.77
N ARG A 407 22.75 -14.82 -14.66
CA ARG A 407 23.51 -14.64 -15.91
C ARG A 407 24.69 -13.66 -15.86
N MET A 408 24.86 -12.87 -14.80
CA MET A 408 25.85 -11.78 -14.84
C MET A 408 27.18 -12.02 -14.11
N ASP A 409 27.31 -13.02 -13.24
CA ASP A 409 28.62 -13.40 -12.70
C ASP A 409 28.65 -14.90 -12.36
N SER A 410 29.50 -15.66 -13.03
CA SER A 410 29.69 -17.10 -12.89
C SER A 410 30.26 -17.55 -11.54
N ASN A 411 30.02 -16.79 -10.47
CA ASN A 411 30.53 -17.06 -9.13
C ASN A 411 29.50 -16.92 -8.00
N PHE A 412 28.30 -16.38 -8.25
CA PHE A 412 27.21 -16.33 -7.26
C PHE A 412 25.86 -16.36 -7.99
N GLY A 413 25.20 -17.52 -7.99
CA GLY A 413 23.81 -17.63 -8.45
C GLY A 413 22.90 -17.02 -7.41
N LEU A 414 21.99 -16.14 -7.85
CA LEU A 414 20.75 -15.84 -7.13
C LEU A 414 19.60 -16.29 -8.03
N ALA A 415 18.94 -17.38 -7.67
CA ALA A 415 17.82 -17.93 -8.42
C ALA A 415 16.48 -17.33 -7.95
N VAL A 416 15.67 -16.90 -8.92
CA VAL A 416 14.21 -16.78 -8.74
C VAL A 416 13.60 -18.05 -9.34
N GLY A 417 13.74 -19.13 -8.57
CA GLY A 417 12.97 -20.37 -8.62
C GLY A 417 13.47 -21.46 -9.58
N GLY A 418 13.32 -22.70 -9.10
CA GLY A 418 12.63 -23.82 -9.76
C GLY A 418 13.35 -24.54 -10.90
N SER A 419 13.37 -25.87 -10.84
CA SER A 419 14.05 -26.76 -11.80
C SER A 419 13.65 -26.48 -13.28
N PRO A 420 14.56 -26.59 -14.27
CA PRO A 420 14.39 -26.04 -15.63
C PRO A 420 13.30 -26.68 -16.51
N HIS A 421 12.59 -27.70 -16.04
CA HIS A 421 11.96 -28.65 -16.96
C HIS A 421 10.54 -28.32 -17.44
N THR A 422 9.83 -27.33 -16.88
CA THR A 422 8.44 -27.06 -17.29
C THR A 422 7.95 -25.62 -17.11
N ARG A 423 8.81 -24.59 -17.11
CA ARG A 423 8.30 -23.21 -17.14
C ARG A 423 7.75 -22.87 -18.53
N GLY A 424 6.46 -22.53 -18.59
CA GLY A 424 5.90 -21.89 -19.77
C GLY A 424 6.68 -20.62 -20.09
N ARG A 425 6.98 -20.37 -21.36
CA ARG A 425 7.72 -19.15 -21.78
C ARG A 425 6.89 -17.90 -21.49
N ILE A 426 7.13 -17.25 -20.35
CA ILE A 426 6.46 -15.99 -20.01
C ILE A 426 7.19 -14.85 -20.71
N GLU A 427 6.47 -14.14 -21.58
CA GLU A 427 7.00 -12.99 -22.32
C GLU A 427 7.41 -11.85 -21.37
N CYS A 428 8.62 -11.32 -21.56
CA CYS A 428 9.12 -10.18 -20.81
C CYS A 428 8.62 -8.87 -21.43
N LYS A 429 7.88 -8.09 -20.63
CA LYS A 429 7.30 -6.79 -21.03
C LYS A 429 8.00 -5.60 -20.38
N CYS A 430 9.28 -5.72 -20.02
CA CYS A 430 10.00 -4.66 -19.30
C CYS A 430 10.25 -3.40 -20.13
N GLY A 431 10.22 -3.50 -21.47
CA GLY A 431 10.46 -2.36 -22.36
C GLY A 431 11.92 -1.92 -22.52
N ALA A 432 12.88 -2.62 -21.89
CA ALA A 432 14.30 -2.33 -22.05
C ALA A 432 14.76 -2.56 -23.50
N ALA A 433 15.69 -1.72 -23.98
CA ALA A 433 16.23 -1.83 -25.34
C ALA A 433 16.92 -3.19 -25.59
N ALA A 434 17.68 -3.67 -24.60
CA ALA A 434 18.34 -4.97 -24.60
C ALA A 434 17.52 -6.05 -23.87
N CYS A 435 16.19 -6.10 -24.09
CA CYS A 435 15.31 -7.07 -23.44
C CYS A 435 15.57 -8.52 -23.90
N ARG A 436 15.66 -9.45 -22.94
CA ARG A 436 15.85 -10.89 -23.17
C ARG A 436 14.61 -11.63 -23.71
N LYS A 437 13.52 -10.90 -23.97
CA LYS A 437 12.23 -11.37 -24.53
C LYS A 437 11.39 -12.28 -23.63
N TYR A 438 12.01 -13.05 -22.75
CA TYR A 438 11.32 -13.93 -21.80
C TYR A 438 11.83 -13.69 -20.38
N LEU A 439 10.96 -13.88 -19.39
CA LEU A 439 11.34 -13.81 -17.97
C LEU A 439 12.21 -15.00 -17.56
N PHE A 440 11.83 -16.20 -18.00
CA PHE A 440 12.51 -17.47 -17.74
C PHE A 440 12.69 -18.27 -19.04
#